data_AF-A0A852UTA6-F1
#
_entry.id   AF-A0A852UTA6-F1
#
_cell.length_a   1.000
_cell.length_b   1.000
_cell.length_c   1.000
_cell.angle_alpha   90.00
_cell.angle_beta   90.00
_cell.angle_gamma   90.00
#
_symmetry.space_group_name_H-M   'P 1'
#
loop_
_entity.id
_entity.type
_entity.pdbx_description
1 polymer ?
#
loop_
_entity_poly.entity_id
_entity_poly.type
_entity_poly.pdbx_seq_one_letter_code
_entity_poly.pdbx_strand_id
1 'polypeptide(L)'
;MSRHTPAEMSAEELAGVLGRERQAAEVRRADELARTRAQAAHERARADVAVGSRLEELARAEREASAKADAELARMYRAALTSGERIRISAGLSQSAEARALRLERLRTLNLKVLVPVLLGFAAWSTTGVQGGAARLMAIGSDEAMWWALWLLEPVLIGAVAWVIIARARLAASGGRLAEAAEWIAVACLGTSVILNVISAFPGEGGPTGWAVVGAIIAHAIGPFGAAGTAHLIGVIDASIAHADPWHDERGERVPRLAEMDLRPPVSPALDAAHENASPAVSQSTPERPPLAWPISADGRELLPIIARSAPASARARGTARNGAGQGGSATLRAPRPVRPAARPNKGAALPPVLKGVPARSVTDEELTQRLAALMDADALAESASIRQVATALGIGFERAKRVRAALAATASEHGEEVAA
;
A
#
# COMPACT_ATOMS: atom_id res chain seq x y z
N MET A 1 -102.51 15.41 -20.25
CA MET A 1 -102.14 15.44 -21.68
C MET A 1 -102.38 14.05 -22.24
N SER A 2 -103.45 13.90 -23.01
CA SER A 2 -103.92 12.63 -23.57
C SER A 2 -102.85 12.02 -24.47
N ARG A 3 -102.32 10.86 -24.08
CA ARG A 3 -101.43 10.06 -24.93
C ARG A 3 -102.30 9.42 -26.00
N HIS A 4 -102.37 10.03 -27.18
CA HIS A 4 -102.94 9.37 -28.34
C HIS A 4 -102.12 8.11 -28.64
N THR A 5 -102.80 6.97 -28.62
CA THR A 5 -102.23 5.69 -29.03
C THR A 5 -101.93 5.72 -30.54
N PRO A 6 -100.80 5.16 -31.00
CA PRO A 6 -100.30 5.29 -32.37
C PRO A 6 -101.19 4.67 -33.46
N ALA A 7 -102.36 4.13 -33.10
CA ALA A 7 -103.30 3.50 -34.01
C ALA A 7 -104.22 4.50 -34.76
N GLU A 8 -104.26 5.78 -34.37
CA GLU A 8 -105.17 6.80 -34.96
C GLU A 8 -104.46 7.97 -35.67
N MET A 9 -103.12 7.97 -35.75
CA MET A 9 -102.37 9.04 -36.44
C MET A 9 -102.35 8.83 -37.95
N SER A 10 -102.57 9.89 -38.73
CA SER A 10 -102.47 9.83 -40.19
C SER A 10 -101.02 9.57 -40.64
N ALA A 11 -100.84 8.92 -41.80
CA ALA A 11 -99.51 8.55 -42.29
C ALA A 11 -98.55 9.76 -42.45
N GLU A 12 -99.08 10.95 -42.79
CA GLU A 12 -98.30 12.19 -42.88
C GLU A 12 -97.89 12.72 -41.50
N GLU A 13 -98.76 12.65 -40.50
CA GLU A 13 -98.44 13.07 -39.13
C GLU A 13 -97.39 12.15 -38.49
N LEU A 14 -97.49 10.85 -38.74
CA LEU A 14 -96.49 9.87 -38.30
C LEU A 14 -95.13 10.13 -38.99
N ALA A 15 -95.13 10.42 -40.29
CA ALA A 15 -93.90 10.79 -41.01
C ALA A 15 -93.27 12.09 -40.46
N GLY A 16 -94.08 13.08 -40.10
CA GLY A 16 -93.62 14.33 -39.48
C GLY A 16 -93.08 14.16 -38.06
N VAL A 17 -93.68 13.27 -37.25
CA VAL A 17 -93.15 12.92 -35.92
C VAL A 17 -91.84 12.15 -36.04
N LEU A 18 -91.77 11.12 -36.90
CA LEU A 18 -90.54 10.36 -37.15
C LEU A 18 -89.42 11.23 -37.73
N GLY A 19 -89.75 12.20 -38.58
CA GLY A 19 -88.78 13.18 -39.11
C GLY A 19 -88.17 14.05 -38.01
N ARG A 20 -89.00 14.59 -37.10
CA ARG A 20 -88.54 15.36 -35.94
C ARG A 20 -87.72 14.52 -34.96
N GLU A 21 -88.12 13.27 -34.72
CA GLU A 21 -87.35 12.34 -33.88
C GLU A 21 -85.99 11.99 -34.50
N ARG A 22 -85.93 11.77 -35.83
CA ARG A 22 -84.67 11.56 -36.54
C ARG A 22 -83.76 12.77 -36.44
N GLN A 23 -84.28 13.98 -36.66
CA GLN A 23 -83.50 15.22 -36.55
C GLN A 23 -82.99 15.45 -35.12
N ALA A 24 -83.82 15.23 -34.10
CA ALA A 24 -83.39 15.29 -32.71
C ALA A 24 -82.33 14.21 -32.37
N ALA A 25 -82.46 13.00 -32.93
CA ALA A 25 -81.48 11.94 -32.79
C ALA A 25 -80.17 12.23 -33.54
N GLU A 26 -80.21 12.93 -34.66
CA GLU A 26 -79.02 13.40 -35.38
C GLU A 26 -78.29 14.49 -34.62
N VAL A 27 -79.01 15.48 -34.06
CA VAL A 27 -78.41 16.53 -33.21
C VAL A 27 -77.78 15.92 -31.95
N ARG A 28 -78.46 15.00 -31.27
CA ARG A 28 -77.89 14.28 -30.11
C ARG A 28 -76.62 13.51 -30.49
N ARG A 29 -76.64 12.78 -31.60
CA ARG A 29 -75.45 12.07 -32.10
C ARG A 29 -74.32 13.03 -32.47
N ALA A 30 -74.62 14.17 -33.08
CA ALA A 30 -73.62 15.18 -33.41
C ALA A 30 -72.99 15.81 -32.16
N ASP A 31 -73.78 16.11 -31.13
CA ASP A 31 -73.29 16.63 -29.84
C ASP A 31 -72.46 15.58 -29.09
N GLU A 32 -72.90 14.32 -29.05
CA GLU A 32 -72.13 13.21 -28.48
C GLU A 32 -70.80 13.00 -29.21
N LEU A 33 -70.79 13.07 -30.55
CA LEU A 33 -69.56 13.03 -31.34
C LEU A 33 -68.66 14.24 -31.09
N ALA A 34 -69.22 15.43 -30.89
CA ALA A 34 -68.46 16.63 -30.57
C ALA A 34 -67.81 16.52 -29.17
N ARG A 35 -68.56 16.04 -28.16
CA ARG A 35 -68.05 15.81 -26.81
C ARG A 35 -66.96 14.75 -26.77
N THR A 36 -67.15 13.63 -27.46
CA THR A 36 -66.14 12.57 -27.54
C THR A 36 -64.86 13.05 -28.26
N ARG A 37 -64.98 13.85 -29.32
CA ARG A 37 -63.82 14.48 -29.98
C ARG A 37 -63.11 15.48 -29.08
N ALA A 38 -63.85 16.33 -28.36
CA ALA A 38 -63.28 17.29 -27.42
C ALA A 38 -62.55 16.58 -26.26
N GLN A 39 -63.14 15.50 -25.73
CA GLN A 39 -62.52 14.68 -24.70
C GLN A 39 -61.23 14.01 -25.23
N ALA A 40 -61.27 13.39 -26.41
CA ALA A 40 -60.09 12.78 -27.02
C ALA A 40 -58.97 13.81 -27.29
N ALA A 41 -59.31 15.03 -27.71
CA ALA A 41 -58.33 16.11 -27.90
C ALA A 41 -57.70 16.54 -26.56
N HIS A 42 -58.50 16.66 -25.51
CA HIS A 42 -58.02 16.99 -24.16
C HIS A 42 -57.12 15.89 -23.58
N GLU A 43 -57.47 14.62 -23.79
CA GLU A 43 -56.66 13.47 -23.37
C GLU A 43 -55.30 13.43 -24.10
N ARG A 44 -55.28 13.72 -25.42
CA ARG A 44 -54.02 13.86 -26.17
C ARG A 44 -53.17 15.01 -25.64
N ALA A 45 -53.77 16.19 -25.43
CA ALA A 45 -53.04 17.34 -24.90
C ALA A 45 -52.42 17.04 -23.51
N ARG A 46 -53.14 16.33 -22.64
CA ARG A 46 -52.60 15.88 -21.35
C ARG A 46 -51.47 14.87 -21.51
N ALA A 47 -51.59 13.93 -22.45
CA ALA A 47 -50.53 12.96 -22.75
C ALA A 47 -49.26 13.67 -23.26
N ASP A 48 -49.40 14.65 -24.15
CA ASP A 48 -48.27 15.41 -24.70
C ASP A 48 -47.54 16.22 -23.61
N VAL A 49 -48.29 16.86 -22.70
CA VAL A 49 -47.71 17.57 -21.54
C VAL A 49 -46.99 16.59 -20.59
N ALA A 50 -47.57 15.42 -20.33
CA ALA A 50 -46.95 14.40 -19.49
C ALA A 50 -45.65 13.87 -20.11
N VAL A 51 -45.63 13.65 -21.43
CA VAL A 51 -44.42 13.25 -22.17
C VAL A 51 -43.37 14.37 -22.12
N GLY A 52 -43.77 15.62 -22.35
CA GLY A 52 -42.87 16.79 -22.26
C GLY A 52 -42.22 16.92 -20.88
N SER A 53 -43.02 16.85 -19.80
CA SER A 53 -42.51 16.90 -18.43
C SER A 53 -41.52 15.76 -18.15
N ARG A 54 -41.81 14.54 -18.63
CA ARG A 54 -40.92 13.38 -18.45
C ARG A 54 -39.60 13.54 -19.20
N LEU A 55 -39.63 14.09 -20.41
CA LEU A 55 -38.42 14.36 -21.20
C LEU A 55 -37.57 15.45 -20.54
N GLU A 56 -38.18 16.50 -19.99
CA GLU A 56 -37.46 17.54 -19.25
C GLU A 56 -36.80 16.99 -17.98
N GLU A 57 -37.50 16.14 -17.23
CA GLU A 57 -36.94 15.46 -16.05
C GLU A 57 -35.75 14.58 -16.41
N LEU A 58 -35.86 13.80 -17.50
CA LEU A 58 -34.76 12.98 -18.01
C LEU A 58 -33.58 13.87 -18.43
N ALA A 59 -33.83 14.98 -19.13
CA ALA A 59 -32.78 15.92 -19.54
C ALA A 59 -32.12 16.65 -18.36
N ARG A 60 -32.84 16.87 -17.24
CA ARG A 60 -32.25 17.37 -15.98
C ARG A 60 -31.39 16.29 -15.33
N ALA A 61 -31.90 15.06 -15.23
CA ALA A 61 -31.17 13.93 -14.65
C ALA A 61 -29.88 13.61 -15.43
N GLU A 62 -29.92 13.69 -16.77
CA GLU A 62 -28.76 13.49 -17.63
C GLU A 62 -27.70 14.58 -17.41
N ARG A 63 -28.09 15.86 -17.35
CA ARG A 63 -27.17 16.96 -17.04
C ARG A 63 -26.53 16.83 -15.66
N GLU A 64 -27.30 16.42 -14.65
CA GLU A 64 -26.77 16.15 -13.32
C GLU A 64 -25.79 14.97 -13.30
N ALA A 65 -26.07 13.92 -14.08
CA ALA A 65 -25.18 12.77 -14.21
C ALA A 65 -23.87 13.15 -14.91
N SER A 66 -23.93 13.92 -16.01
CA SER A 66 -22.74 14.44 -16.70
C SER A 66 -21.91 15.35 -15.79
N ALA A 67 -22.55 16.29 -15.07
CA ALA A 67 -21.84 17.17 -14.13
C ALA A 67 -21.14 16.40 -13.00
N LYS A 68 -21.74 15.30 -12.51
CA LYS A 68 -21.11 14.43 -11.51
C LYS A 68 -19.92 13.66 -12.09
N ALA A 69 -20.06 13.12 -13.31
CA ALA A 69 -18.97 12.43 -14.00
C ALA A 69 -17.78 13.35 -14.26
N ASP A 70 -18.03 14.59 -14.72
CA ASP A 70 -16.99 15.59 -14.95
C ASP A 70 -16.29 15.99 -13.63
N ALA A 71 -17.05 16.19 -12.56
CA ALA A 71 -16.49 16.48 -11.25
C ALA A 71 -15.63 15.32 -10.72
N GLU A 72 -16.04 14.08 -10.96
CA GLU A 72 -15.28 12.89 -10.58
C GLU A 72 -13.99 12.75 -11.40
N LEU A 73 -14.06 12.93 -12.72
CA LEU A 73 -12.89 12.91 -13.60
C LEU A 73 -11.90 14.03 -13.23
N ALA A 74 -12.39 15.23 -12.91
CA ALA A 74 -11.57 16.33 -12.43
C ALA A 74 -10.91 16.04 -11.05
N ARG A 75 -11.55 15.25 -10.17
CA ARG A 75 -10.93 14.78 -8.92
C ARG A 75 -9.86 13.74 -9.18
N MET A 76 -10.13 12.76 -10.05
CA MET A 76 -9.15 11.74 -10.43
C MET A 76 -7.92 12.35 -11.09
N TYR A 77 -8.11 13.32 -11.98
CA TYR A 77 -7.02 14.04 -12.63
C TYR A 77 -6.16 14.82 -11.62
N ARG A 78 -6.79 15.56 -10.69
CA ARG A 78 -6.07 16.25 -9.60
C ARG A 78 -5.30 15.26 -8.72
N ALA A 79 -5.90 14.12 -8.37
CA ALA A 79 -5.23 13.08 -7.60
C ALA A 79 -4.02 12.51 -8.35
N ALA A 80 -4.16 12.23 -9.65
CA ALA A 80 -3.07 11.73 -10.50
C ALA A 80 -1.93 12.76 -10.67
N LEU A 81 -2.24 14.05 -10.80
CA LEU A 81 -1.23 15.10 -10.83
C LEU A 81 -0.44 15.15 -9.52
N THR A 82 -1.14 15.14 -8.37
CA THR A 82 -0.46 15.18 -7.06
C THR A 82 0.37 13.93 -6.80
N SER A 83 -0.02 12.75 -7.30
CA SER A 83 0.79 11.53 -7.17
C SER A 83 1.99 11.55 -8.10
N GLY A 84 1.83 12.02 -9.34
CA GLY A 84 2.92 12.21 -10.31
C GLY A 84 4.00 13.17 -9.79
N GLU A 85 3.60 14.30 -9.20
CA GLU A 85 4.53 15.25 -8.59
C GLU A 85 5.32 14.64 -7.43
N ARG A 86 4.65 13.88 -6.56
CA ARG A 86 5.32 13.19 -5.44
C ARG A 86 6.31 12.16 -5.94
N ILE A 87 5.98 11.40 -6.98
CA ILE A 87 6.87 10.41 -7.59
C ILE A 87 8.08 11.11 -8.21
N ARG A 88 7.88 12.23 -8.92
CA ARG A 88 8.99 13.00 -9.49
C ARG A 88 9.91 13.57 -8.42
N ILE A 89 9.34 14.18 -7.37
CA ILE A 89 10.12 14.72 -6.25
C ILE A 89 10.86 13.59 -5.54
N SER A 90 10.21 12.46 -5.26
CA SER A 90 10.86 11.33 -4.59
C SER A 90 11.95 10.69 -5.46
N ALA A 91 11.76 10.62 -6.77
CA ALA A 91 12.77 10.18 -7.72
C ALA A 91 13.99 11.12 -7.71
N GLY A 92 13.77 12.44 -7.76
CA GLY A 92 14.84 13.43 -7.64
C GLY A 92 15.57 13.33 -6.30
N LEU A 93 14.83 13.29 -5.19
CA LEU A 93 15.39 13.10 -3.85
C LEU A 93 16.24 11.82 -3.77
N SER A 94 15.80 10.74 -4.40
CA SER A 94 16.53 9.46 -4.42
C SER A 94 17.83 9.51 -5.22
N GLN A 95 18.00 10.48 -6.11
CA GLN A 95 19.20 10.68 -6.91
C GLN A 95 20.19 11.66 -6.27
N SER A 96 19.77 12.44 -5.27
CA SER A 96 20.64 13.37 -4.53
C SER A 96 21.87 12.68 -3.92
N ALA A 97 22.97 13.42 -3.84
CA ALA A 97 24.21 12.93 -3.24
C ALA A 97 24.02 12.53 -1.76
N GLU A 98 23.20 13.26 -1.01
CA GLU A 98 22.86 12.95 0.38
C GLU A 98 22.08 11.63 0.49
N ALA A 99 21.14 11.36 -0.43
CA ALA A 99 20.44 10.08 -0.46
C ALA A 99 21.38 8.91 -0.81
N ARG A 100 22.36 9.13 -1.70
CA ARG A 100 23.43 8.15 -1.97
C ARG A 100 24.27 7.88 -0.72
N ALA A 101 24.73 8.93 -0.04
CA ALA A 101 25.49 8.80 1.21
C ALA A 101 24.70 8.06 2.30
N LEU A 102 23.41 8.38 2.46
CA LEU A 102 22.55 7.67 3.41
C LEU A 102 22.34 6.20 3.04
N ARG A 103 22.24 5.88 1.74
CA ARG A 103 22.18 4.47 1.28
C ARG A 103 23.47 3.73 1.60
N LEU A 104 24.63 4.34 1.39
CA LEU A 104 25.92 3.75 1.76
C LEU A 104 26.00 3.47 3.27
N GLU A 105 25.58 4.41 4.10
CA GLU A 105 25.56 4.22 5.57
C GLU A 105 24.55 3.15 6.01
N ARG A 106 23.38 3.08 5.36
CA ARG A 106 22.40 1.99 5.58
C ARG A 106 22.96 0.64 5.17
N LEU A 107 23.66 0.57 4.03
CA LEU A 107 24.32 -0.65 3.57
C LEU A 107 25.39 -1.09 4.55
N ARG A 108 26.19 -0.16 5.07
CA ARG A 108 27.19 -0.43 6.13
C ARG A 108 26.52 -1.04 7.36
N THR A 109 25.45 -0.42 7.84
CA THR A 109 24.71 -0.88 9.00
C THR A 109 24.08 -2.26 8.77
N LEU A 110 23.48 -2.48 7.59
CA LEU A 110 22.88 -3.75 7.22
C LEU A 110 23.95 -4.84 7.11
N ASN A 111 25.08 -4.53 6.50
CA ASN A 111 26.21 -5.44 6.36
C ASN A 111 26.69 -5.92 7.74
N LEU A 112 26.92 -4.99 8.68
CA LEU A 112 27.29 -5.34 10.05
C LEU A 112 26.19 -6.14 10.75
N LYS A 113 24.93 -5.75 10.58
CA LYS A 113 23.79 -6.46 11.20
C LYS A 113 23.65 -7.91 10.72
N VAL A 114 24.03 -8.21 9.48
CA VAL A 114 23.96 -9.56 8.90
C VAL A 114 25.23 -10.35 9.15
N LEU A 115 26.41 -9.79 8.87
CA LEU A 115 27.67 -10.52 8.94
C LEU A 115 28.17 -10.72 10.37
N VAL A 116 27.85 -9.84 11.33
CA VAL A 116 28.27 -10.04 12.73
C VAL A 116 27.61 -11.28 13.34
N PRO A 117 26.29 -11.53 13.23
CA PRO A 117 25.70 -12.79 13.67
C PRO A 117 26.29 -14.03 12.98
N VAL A 118 26.58 -13.95 11.68
CA VAL A 118 27.23 -15.05 10.94
C VAL A 118 28.62 -15.34 11.49
N LEU A 119 29.42 -14.30 11.74
CA LEU A 119 30.73 -14.40 12.37
C LEU A 119 30.61 -15.03 13.77
N LEU A 120 29.64 -14.61 14.58
CA LEU A 120 29.39 -15.17 15.91
C LEU A 120 28.97 -16.65 15.82
N GLY A 121 28.20 -17.04 14.81
CA GLY A 121 27.83 -18.43 14.56
C GLY A 121 29.04 -19.31 14.28
N PHE A 122 29.93 -18.87 13.39
CA PHE A 122 31.19 -19.58 13.11
C PHE A 122 32.14 -19.61 14.32
N ALA A 123 32.21 -18.51 15.08
CA ALA A 123 33.01 -18.45 16.29
C ALA A 123 32.50 -19.42 17.36
N ALA A 124 31.19 -19.46 17.59
CA ALA A 124 30.58 -20.40 18.52
C ALA A 124 30.79 -21.86 18.08
N TRP A 125 30.67 -22.14 16.78
CA TRP A 125 30.97 -23.46 16.22
C TRP A 125 32.44 -23.86 16.41
N SER A 126 33.37 -22.94 16.14
CA SER A 126 34.80 -23.20 16.29
C SER A 126 35.22 -23.40 17.74
N THR A 127 34.53 -22.73 18.67
CA THR A 127 34.89 -22.77 20.10
C THR A 127 34.80 -24.18 20.67
N THR A 128 33.85 -25.00 20.22
CA THR A 128 33.69 -26.38 20.71
C THR A 128 34.90 -27.25 20.35
N GLY A 129 35.39 -27.15 19.12
CA GLY A 129 36.52 -27.96 18.67
C GLY A 129 37.86 -27.47 19.20
N VAL A 130 38.08 -26.15 19.31
CA VAL A 130 39.29 -25.61 19.96
C VAL A 130 39.35 -25.97 21.44
N GLN A 131 38.22 -25.87 22.14
CA GLN A 131 38.13 -26.27 23.55
C GLN A 131 38.46 -27.76 23.72
N GLY A 132 37.86 -28.63 22.91
CA GLY A 132 38.13 -30.08 22.95
C GLY A 132 39.57 -30.43 22.58
N GLY A 133 40.13 -29.76 21.56
CA GLY A 133 41.51 -29.95 21.13
C GLY A 133 42.52 -29.51 22.18
N ALA A 134 42.30 -28.34 22.80
CA ALA A 134 43.17 -27.83 23.86
C ALA A 134 43.08 -28.67 25.15
N ALA A 135 41.87 -29.09 25.54
CA ALA A 135 41.67 -29.96 26.71
C ALA A 135 42.40 -31.30 26.51
N ARG A 136 42.32 -31.87 25.29
CA ARG A 136 43.05 -33.10 24.95
C ARG A 136 44.56 -32.91 24.95
N LEU A 137 45.07 -31.81 24.38
CA LEU A 137 46.51 -31.53 24.34
C LEU A 137 47.11 -31.37 25.73
N MET A 138 46.35 -30.79 26.66
CA MET A 138 46.77 -30.56 28.04
C MET A 138 46.36 -31.69 29.01
N ALA A 139 45.70 -32.73 28.51
CA ALA A 139 45.14 -33.83 29.32
C ALA A 139 44.24 -33.36 30.49
N ILE A 140 43.41 -32.34 30.24
CA ILE A 140 42.50 -31.74 31.23
C ILE A 140 41.15 -32.45 31.24
N GLY A 141 40.70 -32.87 32.43
CA GLY A 141 39.37 -33.45 32.64
C GLY A 141 38.22 -32.43 32.59
N SER A 142 37.00 -32.88 32.30
CA SER A 142 35.80 -32.02 32.26
C SER A 142 35.37 -31.45 33.62
N ASP A 143 35.90 -32.01 34.70
CA ASP A 143 35.68 -31.62 36.09
C ASP A 143 36.63 -30.52 36.57
N GLU A 144 37.69 -30.22 35.82
CA GLU A 144 38.67 -29.22 36.18
C GLU A 144 38.21 -27.79 35.82
N ALA A 145 38.52 -26.81 36.67
CA ALA A 145 38.24 -25.40 36.38
C ALA A 145 38.91 -24.91 35.07
N MET A 146 40.06 -25.49 34.72
CA MET A 146 40.78 -25.16 33.49
C MET A 146 39.97 -25.54 32.23
N TRP A 147 39.14 -26.58 32.29
CA TRP A 147 38.27 -26.97 31.18
C TRP A 147 37.30 -25.86 30.78
N TRP A 148 36.77 -25.13 31.78
CA TRP A 148 35.92 -23.97 31.58
C TRP A 148 36.69 -22.76 31.05
N ALA A 149 37.92 -22.55 31.50
CA ALA A 149 38.76 -21.46 31.01
C ALA A 149 39.09 -21.60 29.51
N LEU A 150 39.24 -22.84 29.01
CA LEU A 150 39.49 -23.12 27.60
C LEU A 150 38.38 -22.66 26.65
N TRP A 151 37.14 -22.48 27.14
CA TRP A 151 36.07 -21.88 26.33
C TRP A 151 36.34 -20.43 25.93
N LEU A 152 37.20 -19.71 26.66
CA LEU A 152 37.58 -18.33 26.33
C LEU A 152 38.72 -18.25 25.31
N LEU A 153 39.45 -19.34 25.08
CA LEU A 153 40.62 -19.35 24.19
C LEU A 153 40.23 -18.94 22.75
N GLU A 154 39.18 -19.55 22.22
CA GLU A 154 38.78 -19.33 20.83
C GLU A 154 38.20 -17.93 20.57
N PRO A 155 37.29 -17.38 21.41
CA PRO A 155 36.85 -15.99 21.27
C PRO A 155 38.00 -14.98 21.27
N VAL A 156 39.06 -15.24 22.05
CA VAL A 156 40.26 -14.40 22.08
C VAL A 156 41.05 -14.51 20.77
N LEU A 157 41.30 -15.73 20.28
CA LEU A 157 42.02 -15.94 19.01
C LEU A 157 41.26 -15.35 17.82
N ILE A 158 39.97 -15.68 17.67
CA ILE A 158 39.12 -15.14 16.59
C ILE A 158 38.98 -13.62 16.74
N GLY A 159 38.79 -13.12 17.95
CA GLY A 159 38.70 -11.68 18.22
C GLY A 159 39.95 -10.92 17.75
N ALA A 160 41.14 -11.46 18.02
CA ALA A 160 42.41 -10.90 17.56
C ALA A 160 42.53 -10.90 16.03
N VAL A 161 42.20 -12.03 15.37
CA VAL A 161 42.23 -12.15 13.91
C VAL A 161 41.23 -11.18 13.26
N ALA A 162 39.99 -11.15 13.74
CA ALA A 162 38.95 -10.25 13.25
C ALA A 162 39.36 -8.78 13.42
N TRP A 163 39.94 -8.43 14.58
CA TRP A 163 40.45 -7.09 14.84
C TRP A 163 41.56 -6.68 13.86
N VAL A 164 42.55 -7.54 13.61
CA VAL A 164 43.63 -7.28 12.65
C VAL A 164 43.07 -7.07 11.24
N ILE A 165 42.13 -7.90 10.81
CA ILE A 165 41.49 -7.79 9.49
C ILE A 165 40.73 -6.47 9.36
N ILE A 166 39.93 -6.10 10.38
CA ILE A 166 39.17 -4.84 10.42
C ILE A 166 40.13 -3.64 10.42
N ALA A 167 41.18 -3.67 11.24
CA ALA A 167 42.18 -2.61 11.31
C ALA A 167 42.91 -2.44 9.97
N ARG A 168 43.26 -3.54 9.29
CA ARG A 168 43.87 -3.53 7.96
C ARG A 168 42.93 -2.88 6.94
N ALA A 169 41.67 -3.29 6.91
CA ALA A 169 40.67 -2.73 5.99
C ALA A 169 40.48 -1.22 6.21
N ARG A 170 40.39 -0.78 7.47
CA ARG A 170 40.25 0.64 7.81
C ARG A 170 41.49 1.46 7.49
N LEU A 171 42.69 0.96 7.77
CA LEU A 171 43.93 1.63 7.39
C LEU A 171 44.05 1.74 5.87
N ALA A 172 43.76 0.67 5.13
CA ALA A 172 43.77 0.69 3.67
C ALA A 172 42.80 1.72 3.09
N ALA A 173 41.60 1.86 3.67
CA ALA A 173 40.64 2.89 3.27
C ALA A 173 41.14 4.33 3.51
N SER A 174 42.11 4.53 4.41
CA SER A 174 42.77 5.82 4.64
C SER A 174 44.10 6.00 3.90
N GLY A 175 44.45 5.08 2.99
CA GLY A 175 45.74 5.08 2.27
C GLY A 175 46.92 4.59 3.11
N GLY A 176 46.67 4.08 4.32
CA GLY A 176 47.67 3.48 5.20
C GLY A 176 47.89 1.99 4.92
N ARG A 177 48.99 1.45 5.43
CA ARG A 177 49.27 0.00 5.43
C ARG A 177 49.46 -0.47 6.87
N LEU A 178 48.87 -1.61 7.21
CA LEU A 178 49.13 -2.26 8.49
C LEU A 178 50.55 -2.87 8.45
N ALA A 179 51.26 -2.85 9.57
CA ALA A 179 52.57 -3.48 9.68
C ALA A 179 52.48 -4.99 9.41
N GLU A 180 53.45 -5.54 8.69
CA GLU A 180 53.53 -6.97 8.33
C GLU A 180 53.49 -7.88 9.56
N ALA A 181 54.06 -7.43 10.69
CA ALA A 181 54.03 -8.15 11.95
C ALA A 181 52.60 -8.45 12.45
N ALA A 182 51.64 -7.56 12.20
CA ALA A 182 50.25 -7.80 12.60
C ALA A 182 49.57 -8.88 11.75
N GLU A 183 49.95 -8.98 10.47
CA GLU A 183 49.48 -10.04 9.57
C GLU A 183 50.03 -11.40 10.02
N TRP A 184 51.31 -11.46 10.38
CA TRP A 184 51.90 -12.67 10.98
C TRP A 184 51.20 -13.09 12.27
N ILE A 185 50.81 -12.14 13.14
CA ILE A 185 50.04 -12.45 14.35
C ILE A 185 48.67 -13.05 14.00
N ALA A 186 47.96 -12.49 13.02
CA ALA A 186 46.67 -13.04 12.61
C ALA A 186 46.80 -14.45 11.99
N VAL A 187 47.82 -14.65 11.15
CA VAL A 187 48.13 -15.98 10.58
C VAL A 187 48.47 -16.97 11.68
N ALA A 188 49.27 -16.58 12.68
CA ALA A 188 49.61 -17.43 13.81
C ALA A 188 48.37 -17.80 14.64
N CYS A 189 47.53 -16.82 15.02
CA CYS A 189 46.30 -17.07 15.78
C CYS A 189 45.32 -17.98 15.02
N LEU A 190 45.12 -17.74 13.72
CA LEU A 190 44.26 -18.57 12.88
C LEU A 190 44.84 -19.99 12.73
N GLY A 191 46.14 -20.11 12.50
CA GLY A 191 46.84 -21.38 12.43
C GLY A 191 46.70 -22.18 13.73
N THR A 192 46.87 -21.54 14.90
CA THR A 192 46.65 -22.16 16.21
C THR A 192 45.22 -22.67 16.36
N SER A 193 44.21 -21.86 16.02
CA SER A 193 42.80 -22.27 16.08
C SER A 193 42.49 -23.47 15.18
N VAL A 194 43.00 -23.47 13.93
CA VAL A 194 42.84 -24.60 13.00
C VAL A 194 43.52 -25.85 13.53
N ILE A 195 44.77 -25.75 14.00
CA ILE A 195 45.52 -26.89 14.54
C ILE A 195 44.79 -27.50 15.74
N LEU A 196 44.30 -26.67 16.68
CA LEU A 196 43.57 -27.16 17.86
C LEU A 196 42.27 -27.86 17.46
N ASN A 197 41.50 -27.30 16.53
CA ASN A 197 40.31 -27.95 15.96
C ASN A 197 40.63 -29.29 15.28
N VAL A 198 41.75 -29.37 14.57
CA VAL A 198 42.17 -30.62 13.91
C VAL A 198 42.60 -31.67 14.93
N ILE A 199 43.30 -31.28 16.00
CA ILE A 199 43.67 -32.17 17.12
C ILE A 199 42.42 -32.78 17.78
N SER A 200 41.33 -32.00 17.92
CA SER A 200 40.07 -32.53 18.47
C SER A 200 39.44 -33.59 17.56
N ALA A 201 39.62 -33.48 16.24
CA ALA A 201 39.03 -34.36 15.25
C ALA A 201 39.74 -35.73 15.12
N PHE A 202 40.96 -35.89 15.66
CA PHE A 202 41.65 -37.17 15.57
C PHE A 202 40.94 -38.24 16.41
N PRO A 203 40.60 -39.41 15.84
CA PRO A 203 40.05 -40.50 16.65
C PRO A 203 41.06 -40.91 17.74
N GLY A 204 40.56 -41.28 18.92
CA GLY A 204 41.36 -41.99 19.92
C GLY A 204 41.73 -43.39 19.44
N GLU A 205 42.47 -44.14 20.27
CA GLU A 205 42.78 -45.55 20.01
C GLU A 205 41.48 -46.33 19.76
N GLY A 206 41.30 -46.84 18.53
CA GLY A 206 40.10 -47.60 18.10
C GLY A 206 39.01 -46.80 17.37
N GLY A 207 39.21 -45.52 17.03
CA GLY A 207 38.21 -44.74 16.30
C GLY A 207 38.20 -44.95 14.77
N PRO A 208 37.22 -44.36 14.07
CA PRO A 208 36.98 -44.61 12.65
C PRO A 208 38.17 -44.23 11.76
N THR A 209 38.58 -45.13 10.86
CA THR A 209 39.71 -44.94 9.94
C THR A 209 39.26 -44.44 8.55
N GLY A 210 40.12 -43.68 7.86
CA GLY A 210 39.91 -43.28 6.46
C GLY A 210 39.10 -41.99 6.28
N TRP A 211 38.11 -42.02 5.38
CA TRP A 211 37.32 -40.84 4.98
C TRP A 211 36.57 -40.16 6.13
N ALA A 212 36.24 -40.89 7.19
CA ALA A 212 35.60 -40.32 8.38
C ALA A 212 36.50 -39.29 9.10
N VAL A 213 37.81 -39.54 9.16
CA VAL A 213 38.78 -38.61 9.76
C VAL A 213 38.90 -37.36 8.90
N VAL A 214 38.98 -37.52 7.58
CA VAL A 214 39.01 -36.39 6.64
C VAL A 214 37.73 -35.55 6.76
N GLY A 215 36.56 -36.19 6.84
CA GLY A 215 35.28 -35.52 7.04
C GLY A 215 35.22 -34.76 8.37
N ALA A 216 35.73 -35.34 9.46
CA ALA A 216 35.80 -34.69 10.76
C ALA A 216 36.76 -33.49 10.76
N ILE A 217 37.94 -33.62 10.13
CA ILE A 217 38.92 -32.53 9.96
C ILE A 217 38.28 -31.37 9.19
N ILE A 218 37.61 -31.65 8.07
CA ILE A 218 36.94 -30.63 7.27
C ILE A 218 35.83 -29.96 8.10
N ALA A 219 34.99 -30.74 8.78
CA ALA A 219 33.88 -30.22 9.58
C ALA A 219 34.34 -29.27 10.71
N HIS A 220 35.48 -29.56 11.34
CA HIS A 220 36.04 -28.71 12.40
C HIS A 220 36.80 -27.49 11.83
N ALA A 221 37.40 -27.61 10.65
CA ALA A 221 38.07 -26.49 9.99
C ALA A 221 37.09 -25.43 9.43
N ILE A 222 35.83 -25.79 9.15
CA ILE A 222 34.81 -24.84 8.64
C ILE A 222 34.61 -23.65 9.59
N GLY A 223 34.69 -23.85 10.92
CA GLY A 223 34.52 -22.78 11.90
C GLY A 223 35.55 -21.66 11.73
N PRO A 224 36.85 -21.93 11.91
CA PRO A 224 37.91 -20.93 11.76
C PRO A 224 37.93 -20.27 10.38
N PHE A 225 37.82 -21.07 9.31
CA PHE A 225 37.84 -20.53 7.94
C PHE A 225 36.59 -19.67 7.65
N GLY A 226 35.42 -20.11 8.11
CA GLY A 226 34.17 -19.34 8.00
C GLY A 226 34.24 -18.03 8.76
N ALA A 227 34.79 -18.04 9.98
CA ALA A 227 34.97 -16.83 10.79
C ALA A 227 35.97 -15.85 10.14
N ALA A 228 37.15 -16.33 9.73
CA ALA A 228 38.16 -15.51 9.06
C ALA A 228 37.65 -14.95 7.73
N GLY A 229 36.97 -15.78 6.92
CA GLY A 229 36.37 -15.37 5.66
C GLY A 229 35.27 -14.32 5.84
N THR A 230 34.41 -14.48 6.86
CA THR A 230 33.36 -13.51 7.18
C THR A 230 33.96 -12.18 7.66
N ALA A 231 34.97 -12.21 8.54
CA ALA A 231 35.67 -11.01 8.98
C ALA A 231 36.36 -10.29 7.81
N HIS A 232 36.99 -11.04 6.91
CA HIS A 232 37.59 -10.49 5.69
C HIS A 232 36.54 -9.81 4.80
N LEU A 233 35.40 -10.46 4.59
CA LEU A 233 34.29 -9.92 3.82
C LEU A 233 33.72 -8.62 4.44
N ILE A 234 33.57 -8.56 5.77
CA ILE A 234 33.19 -7.33 6.48
C ILE A 234 34.17 -6.20 6.13
N GLY A 235 35.47 -6.47 6.22
CA GLY A 235 36.52 -5.50 5.91
C GLY A 235 36.49 -5.04 4.45
N VAL A 236 36.35 -5.97 3.50
CA VAL A 236 36.26 -5.64 2.06
C VAL A 236 35.05 -4.76 1.77
N ILE A 237 33.87 -5.10 2.30
CA ILE A 237 32.66 -4.31 2.08
C ILE A 237 32.78 -2.92 2.74
N ASP A 238 33.30 -2.83 3.97
CA ASP A 238 33.51 -1.52 4.64
C ASP A 238 34.49 -0.65 3.85
N ALA A 239 35.57 -1.24 3.31
CA ALA A 239 36.51 -0.55 2.45
C ALA A 239 35.86 -0.09 1.14
N SER A 240 35.08 -0.94 0.46
CA SER A 240 34.35 -0.55 -0.76
C SER A 240 33.36 0.58 -0.51
N ILE A 241 32.65 0.57 0.63
CA ILE A 241 31.74 1.65 1.03
C ILE A 241 32.52 2.95 1.33
N ALA A 242 33.69 2.86 1.96
CA ALA A 242 34.51 4.02 2.27
C ALA A 242 35.12 4.69 1.02
N HIS A 243 35.45 3.90 -0.02
CA HIS A 243 35.92 4.42 -1.31
C HIS A 243 34.80 4.86 -2.24
N ALA A 244 33.55 4.45 -1.97
CA ALA A 244 32.42 4.89 -2.77
C ALA A 244 32.20 6.39 -2.56
N ASP A 245 32.34 7.17 -3.63
CA ASP A 245 32.09 8.60 -3.61
C ASP A 245 30.60 8.88 -3.90
N PRO A 246 29.79 9.28 -2.90
CA PRO A 246 28.39 9.61 -3.14
C PRO A 246 28.21 10.96 -3.86
N TRP A 247 29.26 11.77 -3.96
CA TRP A 247 29.22 13.14 -4.47
C TRP A 247 29.54 13.23 -5.96
N HIS A 248 30.17 12.20 -6.54
CA HIS A 248 30.44 12.13 -7.98
C HIS A 248 29.78 10.90 -8.61
N ASP A 249 29.35 11.03 -9.86
CA ASP A 249 28.81 9.92 -10.65
C ASP A 249 29.93 9.08 -11.29
N GLU A 250 29.57 8.06 -12.06
CA GLU A 250 30.54 7.18 -12.74
C GLU A 250 31.44 7.90 -13.76
N ARG A 251 31.04 9.10 -14.19
CA ARG A 251 31.79 9.95 -15.12
C ARG A 251 32.68 10.96 -14.38
N GLY A 252 32.61 10.99 -13.05
CA GLY A 252 33.31 11.98 -12.22
C GLY A 252 32.57 13.33 -12.14
N GLU A 253 31.34 13.42 -12.67
CA GLU A 253 30.54 14.63 -12.59
C GLU A 253 29.91 14.78 -11.21
N ARG A 254 29.85 16.00 -10.70
CA ARG A 254 29.31 16.28 -9.38
C ARG A 254 27.79 16.03 -9.37
N VAL A 255 27.35 15.11 -8.51
CA VAL A 255 25.93 14.85 -8.28
C VAL A 255 25.32 16.01 -7.51
N PRO A 256 24.15 16.54 -7.94
CA PRO A 256 23.52 17.68 -7.31
C PRO A 256 23.19 17.37 -5.85
N ARG A 257 23.50 18.34 -4.98
CA ARG A 257 23.10 18.30 -3.58
C ARG A 257 21.62 18.60 -3.45
N LEU A 258 21.01 18.13 -2.37
CA LEU A 258 19.61 18.38 -2.08
C LEU A 258 19.26 19.87 -2.09
N ALA A 259 20.19 20.73 -1.65
CA ALA A 259 20.04 22.19 -1.66
C ALA A 259 20.15 22.81 -3.06
N GLU A 260 20.78 22.13 -4.01
CA GLU A 260 20.99 22.56 -5.40
C GLU A 260 19.87 22.06 -6.33
N MET A 261 19.13 21.02 -5.91
CA MET A 261 18.00 20.51 -6.67
C MET A 261 16.81 21.48 -6.58
N ASP A 262 16.33 21.95 -7.74
CA ASP A 262 15.06 22.65 -7.81
C ASP A 262 13.89 21.66 -7.67
N LEU A 263 13.49 21.42 -6.43
CA LEU A 263 12.35 20.56 -6.10
C LEU A 263 11.01 21.29 -6.21
N ARG A 264 10.99 22.54 -6.71
CA ARG A 264 9.74 23.27 -6.90
C ARG A 264 8.91 22.56 -7.98
N PRO A 265 7.59 22.44 -7.78
CA PRO A 265 6.73 22.01 -8.87
C PRO A 265 6.92 22.99 -10.03
N PRO A 266 7.04 22.52 -11.28
CA PRO A 266 7.16 23.39 -12.42
C PRO A 266 5.93 24.30 -12.38
N VAL A 267 6.17 25.60 -12.41
CA VAL A 267 5.09 26.58 -12.49
C VAL A 267 4.38 26.27 -13.80
N SER A 268 3.16 25.73 -13.69
CA SER A 268 2.40 25.30 -14.85
C SER A 268 2.00 26.55 -15.64
N PRO A 269 2.56 26.81 -16.84
CA PRO A 269 2.34 28.07 -17.56
C PRO A 269 0.88 28.23 -18.05
N ALA A 270 0.06 27.19 -17.90
CA ALA A 270 -1.29 27.13 -18.43
C ALA A 270 -2.33 27.99 -17.67
N LEU A 271 -2.06 28.44 -16.44
CA LEU A 271 -3.00 29.27 -15.68
C LEU A 271 -2.87 30.77 -15.97
N ASP A 272 -1.66 31.25 -16.31
CA ASP A 272 -1.45 32.68 -16.60
C ASP A 272 -1.94 33.06 -18.01
N ALA A 273 -1.79 32.17 -19.00
CA ALA A 273 -2.29 32.41 -20.36
C ALA A 273 -3.83 32.45 -20.46
N ALA A 274 -4.54 31.82 -19.51
CA ALA A 274 -6.00 31.83 -19.46
C ALA A 274 -6.57 33.12 -18.84
N HIS A 275 -5.79 33.83 -18.01
CA HIS A 275 -6.23 35.08 -17.40
C HIS A 275 -5.92 36.32 -18.26
N GLU A 276 -4.87 36.29 -19.09
CA GLU A 276 -4.48 37.46 -19.89
C GLU A 276 -5.30 37.61 -21.19
N ASN A 277 -5.96 36.55 -21.68
CA ASN A 277 -6.84 36.59 -22.86
C ASN A 277 -8.35 36.68 -22.54
N ALA A 278 -8.72 36.88 -21.27
CA ALA A 278 -10.10 37.20 -20.90
C ALA A 278 -10.43 38.69 -21.19
N SER A 279 -10.21 39.12 -22.43
CA SER A 279 -10.75 40.37 -22.94
C SER A 279 -12.19 40.11 -23.42
N PRO A 280 -13.21 40.85 -22.95
CA PRO A 280 -14.60 40.59 -23.26
C PRO A 280 -14.93 41.09 -24.69
N ALA A 281 -14.60 40.28 -25.70
CA ALA A 281 -15.03 40.53 -27.07
C ALA A 281 -15.75 39.30 -27.65
N VAL A 282 -17.08 39.35 -27.52
CA VAL A 282 -18.08 38.97 -28.52
C VAL A 282 -17.52 38.38 -29.83
N SER A 283 -17.80 37.10 -30.07
CA SER A 283 -18.40 36.54 -31.32
C SER A 283 -17.94 35.11 -31.58
N GLN A 284 -18.89 34.19 -31.35
CA GLN A 284 -19.32 33.14 -32.26
C GLN A 284 -18.39 32.84 -33.45
N SER A 285 -17.48 31.89 -33.27
CA SER A 285 -17.28 30.82 -34.24
C SER A 285 -16.61 29.68 -33.49
N THR A 286 -17.34 28.59 -33.30
CA THR A 286 -16.79 27.34 -32.79
C THR A 286 -15.88 26.78 -33.89
N PRO A 287 -14.54 26.78 -33.77
CA PRO A 287 -13.73 26.06 -34.72
C PRO A 287 -14.05 24.58 -34.56
N GLU A 288 -14.56 24.01 -35.64
CA GLU A 288 -14.81 22.58 -35.83
C GLU A 288 -13.52 21.84 -35.49
N ARG A 289 -13.48 21.24 -34.29
CA ARG A 289 -12.33 20.49 -33.79
C ARG A 289 -12.21 19.25 -34.67
N PRO A 290 -11.12 19.05 -35.43
CA PRO A 290 -10.98 17.85 -36.24
C PRO A 290 -11.07 16.63 -35.31
N PRO A 291 -11.76 15.55 -35.73
CA PRO A 291 -11.84 14.33 -34.95
C PRO A 291 -10.41 13.86 -34.67
N LEU A 292 -10.09 13.75 -33.38
CA LEU A 292 -8.81 13.21 -32.92
C LEU A 292 -8.74 11.75 -33.40
N ALA A 293 -8.10 11.53 -34.55
CA ALA A 293 -7.86 10.19 -35.07
C ALA A 293 -6.80 9.54 -34.18
N TRP A 294 -7.25 8.62 -33.33
CA TRP A 294 -6.38 7.74 -32.58
C TRP A 294 -5.82 6.64 -33.50
N PRO A 295 -4.52 6.28 -33.41
CA PRO A 295 -3.50 6.69 -32.42
C PRO A 295 -2.68 7.95 -32.77
N ILE A 296 -2.18 8.65 -31.73
CA ILE A 296 -1.29 9.82 -31.87
C ILE A 296 0.15 9.34 -32.11
N SER A 297 0.66 9.49 -33.33
CA SER A 297 2.07 9.26 -33.64
C SER A 297 2.92 10.41 -33.11
N ALA A 298 3.69 10.16 -32.04
CA ALA A 298 4.80 11.03 -31.64
C ALA A 298 6.11 10.40 -32.13
N ASP A 299 6.86 11.11 -32.98
CA ASP A 299 8.23 10.77 -33.40
C ASP A 299 8.46 9.33 -33.91
N GLY A 300 7.52 8.78 -34.68
CA GLY A 300 7.69 7.47 -35.33
C GLY A 300 7.73 6.27 -34.38
N ARG A 301 7.29 6.44 -33.12
CA ARG A 301 7.10 5.34 -32.18
C ARG A 301 5.61 5.18 -31.87
N GLU A 302 5.06 4.03 -32.24
CA GLU A 302 3.74 3.62 -31.77
C GLU A 302 3.82 3.39 -30.26
N LEU A 303 3.25 4.32 -29.49
CA LEU A 303 3.08 4.15 -28.06
C LEU A 303 1.85 3.28 -27.81
N LEU A 304 2.08 2.03 -27.39
CA LEU A 304 1.02 1.14 -26.93
C LEU A 304 0.37 1.71 -25.66
N PRO A 305 -0.96 1.63 -25.52
CA PRO A 305 -1.66 2.19 -24.37
C PRO A 305 -1.24 1.47 -23.09
N ILE A 306 -0.87 2.25 -22.07
CA ILE A 306 -0.83 1.78 -20.70
C ILE A 306 -2.28 1.52 -20.29
N ILE A 307 -2.69 0.24 -20.30
CA ILE A 307 -3.99 -0.18 -19.79
C ILE A 307 -3.98 0.06 -18.28
N ALA A 308 -4.65 1.13 -17.84
CA ALA A 308 -4.97 1.31 -16.44
C ALA A 308 -5.84 0.11 -16.00
N ARG A 309 -5.33 -0.71 -15.07
CA ARG A 309 -6.11 -1.78 -14.44
C ARG A 309 -7.43 -1.20 -13.92
N SER A 310 -8.55 -1.81 -14.32
CA SER A 310 -9.88 -1.49 -13.82
C SER A 310 -9.89 -1.50 -12.30
N ALA A 311 -10.25 -0.38 -11.68
CA ALA A 311 -10.54 -0.35 -10.26
C ALA A 311 -11.74 -1.28 -9.97
N PRO A 312 -11.71 -2.07 -8.88
CA PRO A 312 -12.84 -2.93 -8.54
C PRO A 312 -14.09 -2.10 -8.30
N ALA A 313 -15.19 -2.51 -8.95
CA ALA A 313 -16.48 -1.85 -8.89
C ALA A 313 -16.96 -1.70 -7.44
N SER A 314 -17.07 -0.45 -6.97
CA SER A 314 -17.72 -0.15 -5.70
C SER A 314 -19.20 -0.46 -5.80
N ALA A 315 -19.66 -1.43 -5.01
CA ALA A 315 -21.05 -1.81 -4.91
C ALA A 315 -21.94 -0.62 -4.52
N ARG A 316 -23.02 -0.49 -5.28
CA ARG A 316 -24.11 0.48 -5.20
C ARG A 316 -24.78 0.39 -3.82
N ALA A 317 -24.64 1.42 -2.99
CA ALA A 317 -25.43 1.56 -1.76
C ALA A 317 -26.88 1.98 -2.10
N ARG A 318 -27.84 1.21 -1.59
CA ARG A 318 -29.28 1.38 -1.79
C ARG A 318 -29.93 1.62 -0.42
N GLY A 319 -30.69 2.72 -0.28
CA GLY A 319 -31.58 3.02 0.85
C GLY A 319 -30.90 3.61 2.10
N THR A 320 -31.46 4.50 2.90
CA THR A 320 -32.86 4.93 3.06
C THR A 320 -32.87 6.26 3.83
N ALA A 321 -33.81 7.14 3.50
CA ALA A 321 -34.15 8.31 4.28
C ALA A 321 -34.85 7.91 5.59
N ARG A 322 -34.47 8.53 6.72
CA ARG A 322 -35.36 8.62 7.89
C ARG A 322 -35.07 9.88 8.71
N ASN A 323 -36.14 10.63 8.91
CA ASN A 323 -36.25 11.77 9.82
C ASN A 323 -36.02 11.35 11.27
N GLY A 324 -35.42 12.23 12.06
CA GLY A 324 -35.31 12.09 13.51
C GLY A 324 -34.84 13.40 14.14
N ALA A 325 -35.80 14.18 14.62
CA ALA A 325 -35.58 15.37 15.43
C ALA A 325 -35.18 15.01 16.87
N GLY A 326 -34.44 15.91 17.52
CA GLY A 326 -34.55 16.13 18.97
C GLY A 326 -33.34 15.81 19.85
N GLN A 327 -33.13 16.72 20.82
CA GLN A 327 -32.23 16.70 21.99
C GLN A 327 -30.77 17.08 21.72
N GLY A 328 -30.17 18.11 22.33
CA GLY A 328 -30.53 18.89 23.53
C GLY A 328 -29.58 18.56 24.69
N GLY A 329 -28.73 19.53 25.06
CA GLY A 329 -27.86 19.49 26.25
C GLY A 329 -26.46 18.92 25.98
N SER A 330 -25.38 19.36 26.63
CA SER A 330 -25.24 20.32 27.71
C SER A 330 -23.77 20.75 27.75
N ALA A 331 -23.54 22.06 27.81
CA ALA A 331 -22.23 22.64 28.08
C ALA A 331 -21.85 22.38 29.53
N THR A 332 -20.66 21.83 29.78
CA THR A 332 -20.01 21.92 31.08
C THR A 332 -18.60 22.47 30.93
N LEU A 333 -18.47 23.70 31.44
CA LEU A 333 -17.23 24.36 31.82
C LEU A 333 -16.51 23.51 32.87
N ARG A 334 -15.21 23.23 32.68
CA ARG A 334 -14.32 22.88 33.79
C ARG A 334 -12.96 23.56 33.66
N ALA A 335 -12.57 24.13 34.79
CA ALA A 335 -11.56 25.14 35.04
C ALA A 335 -10.09 24.63 34.95
N PRO A 336 -9.08 25.53 35.05
CA PRO A 336 -7.70 25.32 34.63
C PRO A 336 -6.71 24.99 35.76
N ARG A 337 -5.53 24.46 35.38
CA ARG A 337 -4.16 24.50 36.00
C ARG A 337 -3.48 23.10 36.14
N PRO A 338 -2.13 22.99 36.32
CA PRO A 338 -1.07 24.01 36.35
C PRO A 338 0.20 23.72 35.50
N VAL A 339 0.94 24.81 35.26
CA VAL A 339 2.41 25.06 35.17
C VAL A 339 3.39 23.89 34.93
N ARG A 340 4.19 24.09 33.86
CA ARG A 340 5.39 23.34 33.40
C ARG A 340 6.60 23.46 34.35
N PRO A 341 7.47 22.43 34.42
CA PRO A 341 8.89 22.61 34.68
C PRO A 341 9.70 22.73 33.37
N ALA A 342 10.88 23.34 33.53
CA ALA A 342 11.69 24.00 32.51
C ALA A 342 12.41 23.08 31.50
N ALA A 343 12.76 23.75 30.40
CA ALA A 343 13.42 23.28 29.19
C ALA A 343 14.74 22.49 29.41
N ARG A 344 14.88 21.42 28.64
CA ARG A 344 16.19 20.89 28.21
C ARG A 344 16.42 21.34 26.76
N PRO A 345 17.56 21.96 26.42
CA PRO A 345 17.83 22.40 25.07
C PRO A 345 18.30 21.22 24.21
N ASN A 346 17.83 21.17 22.96
CA ASN A 346 18.28 20.31 21.87
C ASN A 346 17.96 18.81 21.97
N LYS A 347 16.74 18.44 21.56
CA LYS A 347 16.46 17.12 20.99
C LYS A 347 15.35 17.21 19.95
N GLY A 348 15.71 17.06 18.67
CA GLY A 348 14.84 16.68 17.57
C GLY A 348 13.73 17.67 17.21
N ALA A 349 13.94 18.46 16.15
CA ALA A 349 12.84 19.10 15.45
C ALA A 349 11.79 18.05 15.08
N ALA A 350 10.56 18.24 15.58
CA ALA A 350 9.43 17.39 15.24
C ALA A 350 9.17 17.53 13.74
N LEU A 351 9.36 16.44 13.01
CA LEU A 351 8.85 16.30 11.65
C LEU A 351 7.36 16.64 11.66
N PRO A 352 6.85 17.43 10.69
CA PRO A 352 5.42 17.69 10.58
C PRO A 352 4.67 16.35 10.49
N PRO A 353 3.48 16.23 11.08
CA PRO A 353 2.70 15.00 11.06
C PRO A 353 2.32 14.67 9.61
N VAL A 354 3.14 13.85 8.96
CA VAL A 354 2.82 13.23 7.67
C VAL A 354 1.64 12.31 7.92
N LEU A 355 0.47 12.76 7.47
CA LEU A 355 -0.73 11.96 7.20
C LEU A 355 -1.01 10.86 8.25
N LYS A 356 -1.30 11.28 9.49
CA LYS A 356 -2.30 10.51 10.25
C LYS A 356 -3.57 10.62 9.42
N GLY A 357 -3.93 9.50 8.78
CA GLY A 357 -5.16 9.39 8.02
C GLY A 357 -6.30 10.00 8.81
N VAL A 358 -7.18 10.72 8.11
CA VAL A 358 -8.50 11.11 8.59
C VAL A 358 -9.01 9.96 9.47
N PRO A 359 -9.40 10.19 10.74
CA PRO A 359 -9.92 9.11 11.56
C PRO A 359 -11.12 8.55 10.82
N ALA A 360 -10.93 7.39 10.17
CA ALA A 360 -12.04 6.59 9.71
C ALA A 360 -12.93 6.47 10.93
N ARG A 361 -14.22 6.82 10.80
CA ARG A 361 -15.25 6.50 11.80
C ARG A 361 -14.87 5.15 12.38
N SER A 362 -14.72 5.10 13.70
CA SER A 362 -14.17 3.93 14.40
C SER A 362 -14.98 2.69 14.05
N VAL A 363 -14.53 1.98 13.02
CA VAL A 363 -15.13 0.73 12.56
C VAL A 363 -15.14 -0.19 13.77
N THR A 364 -16.30 -0.71 14.16
CA THR A 364 -16.43 -1.53 15.37
C THR A 364 -15.73 -2.88 15.18
N ASP A 365 -15.45 -3.60 16.27
CA ASP A 365 -14.84 -4.92 16.16
C ASP A 365 -15.81 -5.92 15.48
N GLU A 366 -17.13 -5.69 15.58
CA GLU A 366 -18.17 -6.43 14.85
C GLU A 366 -18.10 -6.21 13.33
N GLU A 367 -17.99 -4.96 12.88
CA GLU A 367 -17.87 -4.63 11.46
C GLU A 367 -16.58 -5.22 10.86
N LEU A 368 -15.49 -5.24 11.64
CA LEU A 368 -14.24 -5.88 11.24
C LEU A 368 -14.36 -7.41 11.17
N THR A 369 -15.12 -8.02 12.07
CA THR A 369 -15.42 -9.45 12.07
C THR A 369 -16.24 -9.84 10.84
N GLN A 370 -17.29 -9.09 10.51
CA GLN A 370 -18.09 -9.29 9.29
C GLN A 370 -17.25 -9.14 8.02
N ARG A 371 -16.35 -8.14 8.00
CA ARG A 371 -15.46 -7.92 6.86
C ARG A 371 -14.42 -9.02 6.71
N LEU A 372 -13.94 -9.61 7.82
CA LEU A 372 -13.05 -10.77 7.79
C LEU A 372 -13.77 -12.01 7.26
N ALA A 373 -15.00 -12.27 7.71
CA ALA A 373 -15.83 -13.37 7.19
C ALA A 373 -16.03 -13.23 5.67
N ALA A 374 -16.42 -12.04 5.20
CA ALA A 374 -16.60 -11.80 3.76
C ALA A 374 -15.31 -11.99 2.93
N LEU A 375 -14.13 -11.76 3.51
CA LEU A 375 -12.85 -12.03 2.83
C LEU A 375 -12.53 -13.53 2.76
N MET A 376 -12.95 -14.30 3.77
CA MET A 376 -12.80 -15.76 3.79
C MET A 376 -13.80 -16.43 2.84
N ASP A 377 -15.05 -15.98 2.82
CA ASP A 377 -16.09 -16.46 1.89
C ASP A 377 -15.72 -16.20 0.42
N ALA A 378 -15.02 -15.10 0.15
CA ALA A 378 -14.52 -14.75 -1.18
C ALA A 378 -13.22 -15.48 -1.57
N ASP A 379 -12.72 -16.38 -0.72
CA ASP A 379 -11.44 -17.09 -0.85
C ASP A 379 -10.22 -16.14 -1.02
N ALA A 380 -10.38 -14.89 -0.58
CA ALA A 380 -9.31 -13.87 -0.60
C ALA A 380 -8.35 -14.04 0.58
N LEU A 381 -8.77 -14.75 1.63
CA LEU A 381 -7.98 -15.06 2.81
C LEU A 381 -8.28 -16.49 3.26
N ALA A 382 -7.26 -17.36 3.29
CA ALA A 382 -7.42 -18.74 3.75
C ALA A 382 -7.85 -18.80 5.24
N GLU A 383 -8.63 -19.81 5.62
CA GLU A 383 -9.04 -20.04 7.02
C GLU A 383 -7.85 -20.20 7.98
N SER A 384 -6.73 -20.72 7.47
CA SER A 384 -5.48 -20.88 8.19
C SER A 384 -4.60 -19.61 8.24
N ALA A 385 -5.07 -18.48 7.71
CA ALA A 385 -4.29 -17.24 7.61
C ALA A 385 -3.74 -16.79 8.97
N SER A 386 -2.49 -16.36 9.01
CA SER A 386 -1.82 -15.87 10.22
C SER A 386 -2.42 -14.54 10.69
N ILE A 387 -2.28 -14.20 11.99
CA ILE A 387 -2.77 -12.93 12.57
C ILE A 387 -2.18 -11.72 11.82
N ARG A 388 -0.94 -11.82 11.31
CA ARG A 388 -0.31 -10.74 10.51
C ARG A 388 -1.00 -10.53 9.16
N GLN A 389 -1.43 -11.61 8.49
CA GLN A 389 -2.18 -11.51 7.24
C GLN A 389 -3.56 -10.88 7.49
N VAL A 390 -4.26 -11.27 8.55
CA VAL A 390 -5.53 -10.64 8.98
C VAL A 390 -5.33 -9.15 9.27
N ALA A 391 -4.30 -8.77 10.02
CA ALA A 391 -3.98 -7.39 10.33
C ALA A 391 -3.72 -6.54 9.07
N THR A 392 -2.96 -7.11 8.11
CA THR A 392 -2.64 -6.46 6.84
C THR A 392 -3.88 -6.31 5.94
N ALA A 393 -4.70 -7.37 5.83
CA ALA A 393 -5.90 -7.38 5.01
C ALA A 393 -6.96 -6.38 5.49
N LEU A 394 -7.11 -6.24 6.82
CA LEU A 394 -8.06 -5.31 7.42
C LEU A 394 -7.48 -3.90 7.66
N GLY A 395 -6.17 -3.71 7.51
CA GLY A 395 -5.50 -2.44 7.80
C GLY A 395 -5.53 -2.03 9.28
N ILE A 396 -5.51 -3.01 10.19
CA ILE A 396 -5.63 -2.81 11.65
C ILE A 396 -4.37 -3.27 12.39
N GLY A 397 -4.21 -2.83 13.64
CA GLY A 397 -3.11 -3.27 14.51
C GLY A 397 -3.22 -4.75 14.91
N PHE A 398 -2.07 -5.36 15.23
CA PHE A 398 -1.94 -6.79 15.54
C PHE A 398 -2.87 -7.28 16.67
N GLU A 399 -2.93 -6.57 17.79
CA GLU A 399 -3.80 -6.95 18.93
C GLU A 399 -5.28 -6.89 18.58
N ARG A 400 -5.67 -5.94 17.71
CA ARG A 400 -7.05 -5.82 17.25
C ARG A 400 -7.41 -6.94 16.28
N ALA A 401 -6.50 -7.29 15.36
CA ALA A 401 -6.65 -8.45 14.48
C ALA A 401 -6.77 -9.77 15.27
N LYS A 402 -6.03 -9.90 16.37
CA LYS A 402 -6.13 -11.07 17.27
C LYS A 402 -7.53 -11.17 17.90
N ARG A 403 -8.10 -10.06 18.38
CA ARG A 403 -9.47 -10.03 18.93
C ARG A 403 -10.54 -10.35 17.89
N VAL A 404 -10.47 -9.72 16.72
CA VAL A 404 -11.41 -9.95 15.61
C VAL A 404 -11.40 -11.41 15.16
N ARG A 405 -10.22 -12.02 15.04
CA ARG A 405 -10.11 -13.45 14.69
C ARG A 405 -10.69 -14.36 15.78
N ALA A 406 -10.46 -14.05 17.05
CA ALA A 406 -11.01 -14.81 18.16
C ALA A 406 -12.55 -14.69 18.21
N ALA A 407 -13.10 -13.51 17.94
CA ALA A 407 -14.54 -13.29 17.86
C ALA A 407 -15.17 -14.09 16.70
N LEU A 408 -14.54 -14.12 15.53
CA LEU A 408 -15.00 -14.93 14.39
C LEU A 408 -15.02 -16.42 14.71
N ALA A 409 -13.97 -16.92 15.39
CA ALA A 409 -13.90 -18.32 15.80
C ALA A 409 -15.01 -18.69 16.80
N ALA A 410 -15.32 -17.81 17.75
CA ALA A 410 -16.43 -18.01 18.69
C ALA A 410 -17.78 -18.09 17.97
N THR A 411 -18.05 -17.18 17.03
CA THR A 411 -19.30 -17.20 16.25
C THR A 411 -19.46 -18.45 15.37
N ALA A 412 -18.34 -19.00 14.88
CA ALA A 412 -18.35 -20.25 14.10
C ALA A 412 -18.64 -21.48 14.98
N SER A 413 -18.15 -21.50 16.22
CA SER A 413 -18.45 -22.58 17.17
C SER A 413 -19.93 -22.58 17.58
N GLU A 414 -20.52 -21.40 17.83
CA GLU A 414 -21.95 -21.28 18.18
C GLU A 414 -22.88 -21.79 17.05
N HIS A 415 -22.59 -21.45 15.80
CA HIS A 415 -23.36 -21.94 14.65
C HIS A 415 -23.19 -23.46 14.43
N GLY A 416 -22.04 -24.03 14.80
CA GLY A 416 -21.80 -25.48 14.72
C GLY A 416 -22.62 -26.29 15.72
N GLU A 417 -22.84 -25.75 16.93
CA GLU A 417 -23.67 -26.40 17.96
C GLU A 417 -25.17 -26.34 17.62
N GLU A 418 -25.65 -25.23 17.04
CA GLU A 418 -27.07 -25.07 16.66
C GLU A 418 -27.48 -25.97 15.48
N VAL A 419 -26.56 -26.32 14.57
CA VAL A 419 -26.83 -27.25 13.46
C VAL A 419 -26.75 -28.72 13.90
N ALA A 420 -26.08 -29.01 15.02
CA ALA A 420 -25.94 -30.37 15.55
C ALA A 420 -27.03 -30.76 16.55
N ALA A 421 -27.77 -29.80 17.09
CA ALA A 421 -28.94 -29.99 17.95
C ALA A 421 -30.23 -30.10 17.12
#